data_AF-A0A660S5F9-F1
#
_entry.id   AF-A0A660S5F9-F1
#
_cell.length_a   1.000
_cell.length_b   1.000
_cell.length_c   1.000
_cell.angle_alpha   90.00
_cell.angle_beta   90.00
_cell.angle_gamma   90.00
#
_symmetry.space_group_name_H-M   'P 1'
#
loop_
_entity.id
_entity.type
_entity.pdbx_description
1 polymer ?
#
loop_
_entity_poly.entity_id
_entity_poly.type
_entity_poly.pdbx_seq_one_letter_code
_entity_poly.pdbx_strand_id
1 'polypeptide(L)'
;YIGITLCSIPLIESIQNKPALIIVQKEFLLDIRPTNPCPVIFIRRDGEVIEIKTPETKLKRERVDCSTGRFQPIICSPHPEFEEDLHSARELLERIFTHFDPLEPFERMSKAIETLAKQDERFR
;
A
#
# COMPACT_ATOMS: atom_id res chain seq x y z
N TYR A 1 0.27 -13.40 -8.81
CA TYR A 1 -0.91 -14.16 -9.31
C TYR A 1 -1.91 -14.49 -8.20
N ILE A 2 -1.62 -15.39 -7.25
CA ILE A 2 -2.58 -15.77 -6.18
C ILE A 2 -3.14 -14.56 -5.40
N GLY A 3 -2.27 -13.71 -4.85
CA GLY A 3 -2.71 -12.56 -4.04
C GLY A 3 -3.58 -11.54 -4.81
N ILE A 4 -3.40 -11.41 -6.12
CA ILE A 4 -4.18 -10.50 -6.95
C ILE A 4 -5.50 -11.16 -7.33
N THR A 5 -5.44 -12.32 -8.01
CA THR A 5 -6.60 -12.97 -8.63
C THR A 5 -7.53 -13.63 -7.62
N LEU A 6 -6.98 -14.30 -6.59
CA LEU A 6 -7.77 -15.08 -5.64
C LEU A 6 -8.17 -14.29 -4.40
N CYS A 7 -7.47 -13.20 -4.08
CA CYS A 7 -7.73 -12.43 -2.86
C CYS A 7 -8.18 -11.00 -3.17
N SER A 8 -7.36 -10.24 -3.90
CA SER A 8 -7.59 -8.79 -4.06
C SER A 8 -8.82 -8.46 -4.89
N ILE A 9 -9.00 -9.12 -6.05
CA ILE A 9 -10.15 -8.89 -6.92
C ILE A 9 -11.47 -9.21 -6.20
N PRO A 10 -11.67 -10.43 -5.63
CA PRO A 10 -12.90 -10.74 -4.91
C PRO A 10 -13.16 -9.79 -3.73
N LEU A 11 -12.11 -9.40 -3.00
CA LEU A 11 -12.23 -8.45 -1.90
C LEU A 11 -12.76 -7.11 -2.40
N ILE A 12 -12.16 -6.54 -3.44
CA ILE A 12 -12.57 -5.25 -4.02
C ILE A 12 -14.00 -5.29 -4.54
N GLU A 13 -14.38 -6.38 -5.20
CA GLU A 13 -15.74 -6.60 -5.69
C GLU A 13 -16.75 -6.65 -4.55
N SER A 14 -16.41 -7.32 -3.45
CA SER A 14 -17.27 -7.48 -2.26
C SER A 14 -17.50 -6.21 -1.45
N ILE A 15 -16.62 -5.21 -1.56
CA ILE A 15 -16.76 -3.95 -0.84
C ILE A 15 -17.95 -3.16 -1.41
N GLN A 16 -18.92 -2.87 -0.54
CA GLN A 16 -20.13 -2.11 -0.88
C GLN A 16 -19.82 -0.66 -1.25
N ASN A 17 -18.99 0.02 -0.47
CA ASN A 17 -18.59 1.41 -0.71
C ASN A 17 -17.23 1.45 -1.37
N LYS A 18 -17.19 1.76 -2.68
CA LYS A 18 -15.92 1.79 -3.41
C LYS A 18 -14.99 2.87 -2.81
N PRO A 19 -13.74 2.50 -2.45
CA PRO A 19 -12.81 3.45 -1.85
C PRO A 19 -12.37 4.49 -2.89
N ALA A 20 -11.94 5.66 -2.41
CA ALA A 20 -11.33 6.68 -3.26
C ALA A 20 -9.86 6.36 -3.61
N LEU A 21 -9.22 5.51 -2.81
CA LEU A 21 -7.83 5.09 -2.96
C LEU A 21 -7.63 3.73 -2.29
N ILE A 22 -6.88 2.84 -2.94
CA ILE A 22 -6.40 1.59 -2.36
C ILE A 22 -4.90 1.75 -2.07
N ILE A 23 -4.51 1.43 -0.84
CA ILE A 23 -3.11 1.48 -0.40
C ILE A 23 -2.61 0.04 -0.27
N VAL A 24 -1.42 -0.24 -0.81
CA VAL A 24 -0.78 -1.55 -0.73
C VAL A 24 0.63 -1.45 -0.14
N GLN A 25 1.07 -2.50 0.56
CA GLN A 25 2.39 -2.60 1.20
C GLN A 25 3.37 -3.51 0.43
N LYS A 26 2.95 -4.05 -0.72
CA LYS A 26 3.78 -4.87 -1.60
C LYS A 26 3.63 -4.38 -3.03
N GLU A 27 4.77 -4.14 -3.68
CA GLU A 27 4.81 -3.55 -5.03
C GLU A 27 4.04 -4.38 -6.06
N PHE A 28 4.13 -5.71 -6.02
CA PHE A 28 3.41 -6.58 -6.96
C PHE A 28 1.88 -6.47 -6.86
N LEU A 29 1.33 -5.89 -5.79
CA LEU A 29 -0.11 -5.66 -5.68
C LEU A 29 -0.57 -4.42 -6.46
N LEU A 30 0.35 -3.63 -7.04
CA LEU A 30 0.00 -2.59 -8.01
C LEU A 30 -0.73 -3.16 -9.23
N ASP A 31 -0.48 -4.43 -9.58
CA ASP A 31 -1.15 -5.16 -10.66
C ASP A 31 -2.65 -5.40 -10.42
N ILE A 32 -3.19 -4.97 -9.27
CA ILE A 32 -4.63 -4.86 -9.04
C ILE A 32 -5.22 -3.74 -9.91
N ARG A 33 -4.48 -2.65 -10.16
CA ARG A 33 -4.98 -1.45 -10.81
C ARG A 33 -5.55 -1.68 -12.21
N PRO A 34 -4.94 -2.48 -13.10
CA PRO A 34 -5.56 -2.80 -14.40
C PRO A 34 -6.94 -3.47 -14.31
N THR A 35 -7.24 -4.13 -13.19
CA THR A 35 -8.50 -4.87 -12.97
C THR A 35 -9.57 -4.08 -12.24
N ASN A 36 -9.28 -2.85 -11.82
CA ASN A 36 -10.16 -2.03 -10.99
C ASN A 36 -9.99 -0.52 -11.28
N PRO A 37 -11.07 0.25 -11.47
CA PRO A 37 -10.97 1.69 -11.74
C PRO A 37 -10.47 2.52 -10.54
N CYS A 38 -10.48 1.99 -9.31
CA CYS A 38 -9.99 2.73 -8.14
C CYS A 38 -8.45 2.86 -8.18
N PRO A 39 -7.89 4.06 -7.93
CA PRO A 39 -6.45 4.25 -7.81
C PRO A 39 -5.79 3.30 -6.81
N VAL A 40 -4.64 2.72 -7.18
CA VAL A 40 -3.86 1.84 -6.30
C VAL A 40 -2.47 2.40 -6.14
N ILE A 41 -2.06 2.64 -4.89
CA ILE A 41 -0.76 3.22 -4.56
C ILE A 41 0.02 2.29 -3.64
N PHE A 42 1.28 2.03 -3.99
CA PHE A 42 2.24 1.39 -3.12
C PHE A 42 2.88 2.45 -2.23
N ILE A 43 2.88 2.23 -0.92
CA ILE A 43 3.53 3.10 0.04
C ILE A 43 4.56 2.34 0.88
N ARG A 44 5.60 3.04 1.30
CA ARG A 44 6.66 2.55 2.21
C ARG A 44 7.26 3.70 3.01
N ARG A 45 8.00 3.39 4.08
CA ARG A 45 8.75 4.42 4.81
C ARG A 45 9.84 4.99 3.92
N ASP A 46 10.10 6.28 4.05
CA ASP A 46 11.29 6.87 3.46
C ASP A 46 12.55 6.23 4.09
N GLY A 47 13.49 5.81 3.25
CA GLY A 47 14.67 5.05 3.66
C GLY A 47 14.49 3.52 3.81
N GLU A 48 13.29 2.97 3.65
CA GLU A 48 13.08 1.51 3.69
C GLU A 48 13.72 0.85 2.47
N VAL A 49 14.58 -0.16 2.66
CA VAL A 49 15.25 -0.86 1.56
C VAL A 49 14.29 -1.86 0.92
N ILE A 50 14.10 -1.76 -0.40
CA ILE A 50 13.35 -2.75 -1.17
C ILE A 50 14.32 -3.88 -1.56
N GLU A 51 14.03 -5.12 -1.17
CA GLU A 51 14.67 -6.30 -1.78
C GLU A 51 14.16 -6.45 -3.22
N ILE A 52 14.89 -5.88 -4.17
CA ILE A 52 14.56 -5.95 -5.60
C ILE A 52 14.94 -7.36 -6.10
N LYS A 53 13.95 -8.22 -6.33
CA LYS A 53 14.14 -9.55 -6.96
C LYS A 53 13.91 -9.56 -8.49
N THR A 54 13.61 -8.41 -9.09
CA THR A 54 13.26 -8.31 -10.53
C THR A 54 13.92 -7.08 -11.19
N PRO A 55 14.28 -7.13 -12.49
CA PRO A 55 14.95 -6.02 -13.16
C PRO A 55 14.09 -4.76 -13.20
N GLU A 56 14.75 -3.62 -13.07
CA GLU A 56 14.20 -2.31 -12.75
C GLU A 56 13.25 -1.73 -13.82
N THR A 57 11.94 -1.83 -13.61
CA THR A 57 11.04 -0.77 -14.04
C THR A 57 11.18 0.35 -13.01
N LYS A 58 11.80 1.48 -13.37
CA LYS A 58 11.90 2.64 -12.48
C LYS A 58 10.49 3.22 -12.27
N LEU A 59 9.80 2.75 -11.23
CA LEU A 59 8.54 3.35 -10.82
C LEU A 59 8.75 4.84 -10.52
N LYS A 60 7.81 5.66 -11.00
CA LYS A 60 7.68 7.03 -10.52
C LYS A 60 7.43 7.02 -9.01
N ARG A 61 8.12 7.90 -8.31
CA ARG A 61 8.10 7.97 -6.85
C ARG A 61 7.91 9.40 -6.42
N GLU A 62 6.99 9.62 -5.48
CA GLU A 62 6.84 10.89 -4.79
C GLU A 62 6.98 10.69 -3.29
N ARG A 63 7.67 11.64 -2.65
CA ARG A 63 7.81 11.71 -1.21
C ARG A 63 6.67 12.54 -0.66
N VAL A 64 5.97 12.00 0.34
CA VAL A 64 4.91 12.69 1.07
C VAL A 64 5.37 12.89 2.50
N ASP A 65 5.49 14.15 2.91
CA ASP A 65 5.84 14.53 4.27
C ASP A 65 4.58 14.67 5.14
N CYS A 66 4.68 14.29 6.41
CA CYS A 66 3.64 14.61 7.38
C CYS A 66 3.76 16.07 7.79
N SER A 67 2.76 16.90 7.45
CA SER A 67 2.76 18.34 7.75
C SER A 67 2.90 18.68 9.24
N THR A 68 2.46 17.77 10.11
CA THR A 68 2.58 17.92 11.58
C THR A 68 3.93 17.47 12.13
N GLY A 69 4.78 16.83 11.31
CA GLY A 69 6.05 16.24 11.73
C GLY A 69 5.93 15.04 12.68
N ARG A 70 4.71 14.57 12.98
CA ARG A 70 4.46 13.49 13.95
C ARG A 70 4.82 12.11 13.42
N PHE A 71 4.81 11.93 12.10
CA PHE A 71 5.06 10.65 11.43
C PHE A 71 6.22 10.76 10.47
N GLN A 72 6.95 9.66 10.30
CA GLN A 72 8.03 9.58 9.32
C GLN A 72 7.47 9.72 7.90
N PRO A 73 8.14 10.47 7.01
CA PRO A 73 7.76 10.59 5.61
C PRO A 73 7.61 9.24 4.91
N ILE A 74 6.75 9.19 3.90
CA ILE A 74 6.52 7.99 3.09
C ILE A 74 6.88 8.25 1.63
N ILE A 75 7.24 7.17 0.93
CA ILE A 75 7.40 7.17 -0.52
C ILE A 75 6.19 6.47 -1.13
N CYS A 76 5.57 7.12 -2.10
CA CYS A 76 4.41 6.64 -2.83
C CYS A 76 4.80 6.32 -4.27
N SER A 77 4.35 5.18 -4.80
CA SER A 77 4.59 4.75 -6.18
C SER A 77 3.31 4.18 -6.80
N PRO A 78 2.90 4.62 -8.01
CA PRO A 78 1.74 4.07 -8.70
C PRO A 78 2.15 2.86 -9.56
N HIS A 79 1.17 2.22 -10.18
CA HIS A 79 1.42 1.28 -11.28
C HIS A 79 2.04 2.05 -12.48
N PRO A 80 3.02 1.47 -13.23
CA PRO A 80 3.70 2.17 -14.33
C PRO A 80 2.77 2.73 -15.41
N GLU A 81 1.67 2.03 -15.70
CA GLU A 81 0.69 2.44 -16.72
C GLU A 81 -0.35 3.44 -16.23
N PHE A 82 -0.36 3.79 -14.93
CA PHE A 82 -1.35 4.65 -14.29
C PHE A 82 -0.68 5.71 -13.41
N GLU A 83 0.33 6.42 -13.92
CA GLU A 83 1.10 7.40 -13.15
C GLU A 83 0.25 8.57 -12.60
N GLU A 84 -0.88 8.86 -13.23
CA GLU A 84 -1.84 9.88 -12.83
C GLU A 84 -2.48 9.60 -11.47
N ASP A 85 -2.55 8.33 -11.05
CA ASP A 85 -3.03 7.93 -9.73
C ASP A 85 -2.20 8.55 -8.60
N LEU A 86 -0.93 8.91 -8.89
CA LEU A 86 -0.04 9.51 -7.90
C LEU A 86 -0.54 10.88 -7.44
N HIS A 87 -1.12 11.67 -8.34
CA HIS A 87 -1.62 13.01 -8.01
C HIS A 87 -2.83 12.93 -7.06
N SER A 88 -3.81 12.09 -7.40
CA SER A 88 -5.00 11.89 -6.57
C SER A 88 -4.67 11.19 -5.24
N ALA A 89 -3.75 10.23 -5.25
CA ALA A 89 -3.27 9.57 -4.05
C ALA A 89 -2.58 10.56 -3.11
N ARG A 90 -1.76 11.47 -3.64
CA ARG A 90 -1.01 12.44 -2.83
C ARG A 90 -1.94 13.37 -2.05
N GLU A 91 -2.94 13.97 -2.70
CA GLU A 91 -3.88 14.87 -2.01
C GLU A 91 -4.63 14.17 -0.87
N LEU A 92 -5.05 12.93 -1.09
CA LEU A 92 -5.71 12.12 -0.07
C LEU A 92 -4.75 11.75 1.06
N LEU A 93 -3.54 11.33 0.72
CA LEU A 93 -2.52 10.95 1.70
C LEU A 93 -2.12 12.13 2.55
N GLU A 94 -1.84 13.31 2.00
CA GLU A 94 -1.48 14.51 2.77
C GLU A 94 -2.55 14.87 3.82
N ARG A 95 -3.84 14.78 3.45
CA ARG A 95 -4.96 14.98 4.38
C ARG A 95 -4.98 13.94 5.50
N ILE A 96 -4.86 12.66 5.13
CA ILE A 96 -4.87 11.54 6.08
C ILE A 96 -3.67 11.62 7.03
N PHE A 97 -2.49 11.99 6.50
CA PHE A 97 -1.22 12.00 7.22
C PHE A 97 -1.17 13.05 8.33
N THR A 98 -2.02 14.08 8.25
CA THR A 98 -2.15 15.08 9.31
C THR A 98 -2.70 14.47 10.59
N HIS A 99 -3.46 13.37 10.52
CA HIS A 99 -4.18 12.78 11.64
C HIS A 99 -3.65 11.41 12.04
N PHE A 100 -3.23 10.60 11.07
CA PHE A 100 -2.87 9.19 11.25
C PHE A 100 -1.70 8.81 10.35
N ASP A 101 -0.99 7.73 10.71
CA ASP A 101 0.10 7.17 9.92
C ASP A 101 -0.40 6.10 8.93
N PRO A 102 -0.33 6.34 7.60
CA PRO A 102 -0.79 5.41 6.56
C PRO A 102 -0.24 3.98 6.66
N LEU A 103 0.90 3.78 7.30
CA LEU A 103 1.52 2.45 7.45
C LEU A 103 1.14 1.74 8.74
N GLU A 104 0.64 2.44 9.75
CA GLU A 104 0.26 1.84 11.05
C GLU A 104 -0.71 0.66 10.93
N PRO A 105 -1.74 0.66 10.05
CA PRO A 105 -2.66 -0.47 9.97
C PRO A 105 -1.96 -1.74 9.52
N PHE A 106 -1.01 -1.61 8.59
CA PHE A 106 -0.21 -2.73 8.10
C PHE A 106 0.70 -3.26 9.19
N GLU A 107 1.41 -2.38 9.88
CA GLU A 107 2.29 -2.73 11.01
C GLU A 107 1.50 -3.45 12.13
N ARG A 108 0.31 -2.94 12.47
CA ARG A 108 -0.58 -3.54 13.47
C ARG A 108 -1.07 -4.93 13.05
N MET A 109 -1.48 -5.11 11.80
CA MET A 109 -1.89 -6.41 11.27
C MET A 109 -0.75 -7.42 11.29
N SER A 110 0.44 -7.03 10.81
CA SER A 110 1.64 -7.87 10.85
C SER A 110 1.96 -8.29 12.29
N LYS A 111 1.87 -7.35 13.24
CA LYS A 111 2.18 -7.65 14.64
C LYS A 111 1.20 -8.63 15.28
N ALA A 112 -0.08 -8.49 14.96
CA ALA A 112 -1.12 -9.42 15.41
C ALA A 112 -0.84 -10.85 14.89
N ILE A 113 -0.53 -10.99 13.60
CA ILE A 113 -0.19 -12.27 12.98
C ILE A 113 1.05 -12.90 13.63
N GLU A 114 2.13 -12.11 13.84
CA GLU A 114 3.32 -12.59 14.55
C GLU A 114 3.02 -13.11 15.95
N THR A 115 2.10 -12.45 16.65
CA THR A 115 1.75 -12.81 18.04
C THR A 115 0.98 -14.11 18.07
N LEU A 116 0.03 -14.29 17.15
CA LEU A 116 -0.72 -15.54 17.00
C LEU A 116 0.20 -16.71 16.61
N ALA A 117 1.13 -16.49 15.69
CA ALA A 117 2.08 -17.52 15.26
C ALA A 117 3.00 -18.03 16.40
N LYS A 118 3.25 -17.19 17.41
CA LYS A 118 4.03 -17.60 18.61
C LYS A 118 3.23 -18.41 19.61
N GLN A 119 1.89 -18.33 19.57
CA GLN A 119 1.00 -18.94 20.56
C GLN A 119 0.34 -20.25 20.08
N ASP A 120 0.28 -20.48 18.77
CA ASP A 120 -0.37 -21.64 18.17
C ASP A 120 0.61 -22.45 17.30
N GLU A 121 0.82 -23.72 17.65
CA GLU A 121 1.75 -24.62 16.95
C GLU A 121 1.34 -24.87 15.48
N ARG A 122 0.09 -24.60 15.09
CA ARG A 122 -0.38 -24.73 13.70
C ARG A 122 0.13 -23.63 12.77
N PHE A 123 0.73 -22.58 13.32
CA PHE A 123 1.22 -21.40 12.60
C PHE A 123 2.75 -21.26 12.64
N ARG A 124 3.46 -22.29 13.11
CA ARG A 124 4.91 -22.43 12.98
C ARG A 124 5.32 -22.97 11.62
#